data_AF-A0A1H3E8E7-F1
#
_entry.id   AF-A0A1H3E8E7-F1
#
_cell.length_a   1.000
_cell.length_b   1.000
_cell.length_c   1.000
_cell.angle_alpha   90.00
_cell.angle_beta   90.00
_cell.angle_gamma   90.00
#
_symmetry.space_group_name_H-M   'P 1'
#
loop_
_entity.id
_entity.type
_entity.pdbx_description
1 polymer ?
#
loop_
_entity_poly.entity_id
_entity_poly.type
_entity_poly.pdbx_seq_one_letter_code
_entity_poly.pdbx_strand_id
1 'polypeptide(L)'
;MNESPQTDAAHPPDEDDADFGSRNGGDEIEDPVGDLLPRASVDSRWWYWIAAVPLYVVFGGVLAVFFVGALLFDLFLTGGLVTLFGAVVIVPIVGLGGLLLTILFPIATYIDARAIAESDASWTPSPLLWGLIALATVVGSVFTLSLVVALYYLYKRHVEIGTP
;
A
#
# COMPACT_ATOMS: atom_id res chain seq x y z
N MET A 1 84.59 9.70 -24.73
CA MET A 1 83.48 8.72 -24.69
C MET A 1 83.32 8.32 -23.24
N ASN A 2 82.33 8.88 -22.56
CA ASN A 2 82.05 8.59 -21.16
C ASN A 2 80.53 8.58 -21.02
N GLU A 3 79.96 7.39 -20.89
CA GLU A 3 78.52 7.17 -20.74
C GLU A 3 78.10 7.60 -19.33
N SER A 4 77.05 8.43 -19.24
CA SER A 4 76.46 8.85 -17.98
C SER A 4 75.25 7.96 -17.65
N PRO A 5 74.92 7.75 -16.37
CA PRO A 5 73.96 6.73 -15.93
C PRO A 5 72.52 7.14 -16.26
N GLN A 6 71.72 6.18 -16.72
CA GLN A 6 70.28 6.28 -16.88
C GLN A 6 69.65 6.53 -15.51
N THR A 7 69.14 7.74 -15.27
CA THR A 7 68.32 8.04 -14.08
C THR A 7 66.96 7.40 -14.26
N ASP A 8 66.66 6.49 -13.34
CA ASP A 8 65.40 5.81 -13.12
C ASP A 8 64.25 6.83 -13.07
N ALA A 9 63.46 6.89 -14.13
CA ALA A 9 62.27 7.72 -14.17
C ALA A 9 61.21 7.06 -13.29
N ALA A 10 60.90 7.70 -12.17
CA ALA A 10 59.84 7.30 -11.26
C ALA A 10 58.55 6.99 -12.06
N HIS A 11 58.14 5.73 -11.98
CA HIS A 11 56.82 5.26 -12.37
C HIS A 11 55.79 6.11 -11.60
N PRO A 12 54.87 6.82 -12.28
CA PRO A 12 53.78 7.48 -11.58
C PRO A 12 52.99 6.40 -10.83
N PRO A 13 52.51 6.67 -9.61
CA PRO A 13 51.67 5.70 -8.91
C PRO A 13 50.46 5.42 -9.80
N ASP A 14 50.18 4.14 -10.02
CA ASP A 14 48.94 3.69 -10.62
C ASP A 14 47.81 4.45 -9.90
N GLU A 15 47.10 5.29 -10.67
CA GLU A 15 45.82 5.80 -10.24
C GLU A 15 44.94 4.56 -10.12
N ASP A 16 44.93 4.00 -8.91
CA ASP A 16 43.82 3.21 -8.42
C ASP A 16 42.60 4.10 -8.65
N ASP A 17 41.95 3.89 -9.80
CA ASP A 17 40.57 4.21 -10.09
C ASP A 17 39.75 3.48 -9.03
N ALA A 18 39.79 4.03 -7.82
CA ALA A 18 38.70 3.95 -6.89
C ALA A 18 37.59 4.75 -7.56
N ASP A 19 36.93 4.10 -8.52
CA ASP A 19 35.51 4.24 -8.79
C ASP A 19 34.80 3.98 -7.46
N PHE A 20 34.89 4.97 -6.58
CA PHE A 20 33.82 5.32 -5.68
C PHE A 20 32.71 5.84 -6.57
N GLY A 21 32.16 4.91 -7.35
CA GLY A 21 30.86 5.05 -7.96
C GLY A 21 30.00 5.62 -6.86
N SER A 22 29.51 6.82 -7.12
CA SER A 22 28.42 7.40 -6.37
C SER A 22 27.31 6.37 -6.43
N ARG A 23 27.30 5.43 -5.48
CA ARG A 23 26.11 4.70 -5.10
C ARG A 23 25.21 5.80 -4.58
N ASN A 24 24.49 6.40 -5.51
CA ASN A 24 23.27 7.13 -5.22
C ASN A 24 22.39 6.11 -4.50
N GLY A 25 22.48 6.06 -3.17
CA GLY A 25 21.73 5.16 -2.30
C GLY A 25 20.23 5.48 -2.27
N GLY A 26 19.69 5.98 -3.38
CA GLY A 26 18.29 6.27 -3.62
C GLY A 26 17.67 5.44 -4.76
N ASP A 27 18.46 4.74 -5.56
CA ASP A 27 17.97 3.97 -6.72
C ASP A 27 17.60 2.50 -6.36
N GLU A 28 18.03 2.01 -5.18
CA GLU A 28 17.90 0.61 -4.73
C GLU A 28 16.80 0.40 -3.66
N ILE A 29 15.60 0.93 -3.87
CA ILE A 29 14.44 0.10 -3.52
C ILE A 29 13.94 -0.53 -4.82
N GLU A 30 14.86 -1.27 -5.47
CA GLU A 30 14.53 -2.18 -6.57
C GLU A 30 13.41 -3.09 -6.10
N ASP A 31 12.25 -2.95 -6.74
CA ASP A 31 11.00 -3.59 -6.41
C ASP A 31 11.11 -5.13 -6.36
N PRO A 32 11.42 -5.72 -5.18
CA PRO A 32 11.85 -7.13 -5.12
C PRO A 32 10.65 -8.07 -5.26
N VAL A 33 9.45 -7.53 -5.05
CA VAL A 33 8.15 -8.20 -5.18
C VAL A 33 7.51 -7.93 -6.55
N GLY A 34 8.17 -7.13 -7.40
CA GLY A 34 7.66 -6.73 -8.71
C GLY A 34 7.28 -7.92 -9.58
N ASP A 35 8.15 -8.91 -9.66
CA ASP A 35 7.93 -10.09 -10.49
C ASP A 35 6.98 -11.13 -9.88
N LEU A 36 6.63 -10.99 -8.59
CA LEU A 36 5.75 -11.94 -7.87
C LEU A 36 4.27 -11.60 -8.03
N LEU A 37 3.94 -10.33 -8.30
CA LEU A 37 2.55 -9.85 -8.38
C LEU A 37 2.14 -9.54 -9.83
N PRO A 38 0.87 -9.83 -10.21
CA PRO A 38 0.39 -9.60 -11.57
C PRO A 38 0.62 -8.16 -12.03
N ARG A 39 1.07 -8.00 -13.29
CA ARG A 39 1.13 -6.67 -13.93
C ARG A 39 -0.30 -6.20 -14.24
N ALA A 40 -0.57 -4.93 -13.99
CA ALA A 40 -1.88 -4.31 -14.20
C ALA A 40 -1.71 -3.02 -14.99
N SER A 41 -2.68 -2.70 -15.86
CA SER A 41 -2.76 -1.38 -16.49
C SER A 41 -3.38 -0.36 -15.53
N VAL A 42 -3.20 0.93 -15.83
CA VAL A 42 -3.79 2.06 -15.07
C VAL A 42 -5.32 1.97 -14.99
N ASP A 43 -5.96 1.45 -16.04
CA ASP A 43 -7.41 1.26 -16.12
C ASP A 43 -7.92 0.05 -15.32
N SER A 44 -7.02 -0.68 -14.65
CA SER A 44 -7.39 -1.84 -13.87
C SER A 44 -8.28 -1.49 -12.68
N ARG A 45 -9.10 -2.45 -12.27
CA ARG A 45 -10.08 -2.31 -11.17
C ARG A 45 -9.46 -2.54 -9.79
N TRP A 46 -8.13 -2.60 -9.66
CA TRP A 46 -7.45 -2.79 -8.37
C TRP A 46 -7.80 -1.68 -7.37
N TRP A 47 -8.00 -0.45 -7.84
CA TRP A 47 -8.46 0.66 -7.01
C TRP A 47 -9.80 0.40 -6.30
N TYR A 48 -10.63 -0.54 -6.77
CA TYR A 48 -11.90 -0.90 -6.09
C TYR A 48 -11.65 -1.47 -4.69
N TRP A 49 -10.55 -2.20 -4.49
CA TRP A 49 -10.18 -2.72 -3.18
C TRP A 49 -9.73 -1.61 -2.21
N ILE A 50 -9.16 -0.54 -2.74
CA ILE A 50 -8.82 0.67 -2.00
C ILE A 50 -10.12 1.41 -1.62
N ALA A 51 -11.04 1.57 -2.57
CA ALA A 51 -12.36 2.18 -2.35
C ALA A 51 -13.28 1.35 -1.43
N ALA A 52 -13.05 0.03 -1.34
CA ALA A 52 -13.77 -0.83 -0.42
C ALA A 52 -13.48 -0.50 1.05
N VAL A 53 -12.32 0.08 1.38
CA VAL A 53 -11.98 0.48 2.77
C VAL A 53 -12.95 1.53 3.33
N PRO A 54 -13.12 2.73 2.73
CA PRO A 54 -14.08 3.70 3.23
C PRO A 54 -15.52 3.18 3.19
N LEU A 55 -15.88 2.43 2.14
CA LEU A 55 -17.21 1.81 2.05
C LEU A 55 -17.47 0.84 3.20
N TYR A 56 -16.49 0.00 3.52
CA TYR A 56 -16.55 -0.96 4.62
C TYR A 56 -16.70 -0.26 5.98
N VAL A 57 -15.99 0.85 6.20
CA VAL A 57 -16.12 1.63 7.43
C VAL A 57 -17.53 2.21 7.57
N VAL A 58 -18.07 2.81 6.51
CA VAL A 58 -19.44 3.36 6.53
C VAL A 58 -20.47 2.25 6.74
N PHE A 59 -20.36 1.16 5.99
CA PHE A 59 -21.29 0.03 6.08
C PHE A 59 -21.23 -0.64 7.45
N GLY A 60 -20.02 -0.92 7.95
CA GLY A 60 -19.80 -1.47 9.28
C GLY A 60 -20.31 -0.56 10.39
N GLY A 61 -20.10 0.76 10.27
CA GLY A 61 -20.63 1.75 11.21
C GLY A 61 -22.16 1.76 11.24
N VAL A 62 -22.81 1.75 10.08
CA VAL A 62 -24.28 1.65 9.99
C VAL A 62 -24.79 0.36 10.62
N LEU A 63 -24.17 -0.78 10.32
CA LEU A 63 -24.53 -2.07 10.93
C LEU A 63 -24.30 -2.07 12.44
N ALA A 64 -23.24 -1.44 12.94
CA ALA A 64 -23.00 -1.32 14.37
C ALA A 64 -24.10 -0.52 15.07
N VAL A 65 -24.57 0.59 14.47
CA VAL A 65 -25.72 1.36 14.99
C VAL A 65 -26.98 0.49 15.04
N PHE A 66 -27.28 -0.24 13.97
CA PHE A 66 -28.42 -1.17 13.96
C PHE A 66 -28.27 -2.29 14.98
N PHE A 67 -27.07 -2.81 15.18
CA PHE A 67 -26.80 -3.86 16.16
C PHE A 67 -27.05 -3.36 17.59
N VAL A 68 -26.61 -2.14 17.92
CA VAL A 68 -26.93 -1.51 19.22
C VAL A 68 -28.44 -1.31 19.36
N GLY A 69 -29.12 -0.85 18.31
CA GLY A 69 -30.58 -0.73 18.30
C GLY A 69 -31.29 -2.06 18.55
N ALA A 70 -30.82 -3.14 17.90
CA ALA A 70 -31.34 -4.49 18.10
C ALA A 70 -31.10 -5.00 19.52
N LEU A 71 -29.91 -4.74 20.08
CA LEU A 71 -29.61 -5.07 21.48
C LEU A 71 -30.61 -4.39 22.43
N LEU A 72 -30.85 -3.10 22.26
CA LEU A 72 -31.81 -2.35 23.09
C LEU A 72 -33.24 -2.84 22.90
N PHE A 73 -33.64 -3.17 21.67
CA PHE A 73 -34.95 -3.74 21.36
C PHE A 73 -35.17 -5.10 22.03
N ASP A 74 -34.14 -5.96 21.99
CA ASP A 74 -34.18 -7.31 22.54
C ASP A 74 -34.32 -7.35 24.06
N LEU A 75 -33.81 -6.32 24.77
CA LEU A 75 -33.98 -6.20 26.22
C LEU A 75 -35.45 -6.18 26.66
N PHE A 76 -36.36 -5.74 25.78
CA PHE A 76 -37.77 -5.55 26.14
C PHE A 76 -38.77 -6.40 25.34
N LEU A 77 -38.42 -6.92 24.16
CA LEU A 77 -39.39 -7.58 23.27
C LEU A 77 -39.08 -9.03 22.91
N THR A 78 -37.86 -9.32 22.44
CA THR A 78 -37.58 -10.60 21.75
C THR A 78 -36.77 -11.59 22.59
N GLY A 79 -36.29 -11.18 23.76
CA GLY A 79 -35.46 -12.02 24.63
C GLY A 79 -34.08 -12.36 24.06
N GLY A 80 -33.55 -11.57 23.12
CA GLY A 80 -32.18 -11.71 22.61
C GLY A 80 -32.05 -12.37 21.24
N LEU A 81 -33.14 -12.77 20.59
CA LEU A 81 -33.08 -13.52 19.32
C LEU A 81 -32.48 -12.71 18.16
N VAL A 82 -32.77 -11.42 18.07
CA VAL A 82 -32.29 -10.57 16.95
C VAL A 82 -30.81 -10.27 17.12
N THR A 83 -30.38 -9.97 18.35
CA THR A 83 -28.98 -9.74 18.71
C THR A 83 -28.17 -11.00 18.51
N LEU A 84 -28.69 -12.17 18.91
CA LEU A 84 -28.02 -13.45 18.68
C LEU A 84 -27.81 -13.70 17.19
N PHE A 85 -28.83 -13.47 16.37
CA PHE A 85 -28.69 -13.56 14.91
C PHE A 85 -27.63 -12.59 14.38
N GLY A 86 -27.67 -11.33 14.80
CA GLY A 86 -26.66 -10.33 14.45
C GLY A 86 -25.25 -10.78 14.83
N ALA A 87 -25.07 -11.32 16.03
CA ALA A 87 -23.78 -11.75 16.56
C ALA A 87 -23.23 -13.00 15.88
N VAL A 88 -24.10 -13.95 15.49
CA VAL A 88 -23.68 -15.24 14.90
C VAL A 88 -23.58 -15.18 13.38
N VAL A 89 -24.34 -14.30 12.72
CA VAL A 89 -24.39 -14.23 11.26
C VAL A 89 -23.74 -12.95 10.75
N ILE A 90 -24.20 -11.79 11.21
CA ILE A 90 -23.78 -10.50 10.65
C ILE A 90 -22.35 -10.14 11.07
N VAL A 91 -22.03 -10.27 12.36
CA VAL A 91 -20.70 -9.95 12.88
C VAL A 91 -19.59 -10.79 12.21
N PRO A 92 -19.73 -12.12 12.03
CA PRO A 92 -18.73 -12.90 11.32
C PRO A 92 -18.59 -12.51 9.85
N ILE A 93 -19.69 -12.20 9.14
CA ILE A 93 -19.62 -11.76 7.75
C ILE A 93 -18.85 -10.44 7.64
N VAL A 94 -19.16 -9.47 8.51
CA VAL A 94 -18.43 -8.20 8.57
C VAL A 94 -16.96 -8.44 8.91
N GLY A 95 -16.69 -9.25 9.94
CA GLY A 95 -15.32 -9.59 10.36
C GLY A 95 -14.49 -10.26 9.26
N LEU A 96 -15.08 -11.17 8.48
CA LEU A 96 -14.44 -11.78 7.31
C LEU A 96 -14.17 -10.76 6.20
N GLY A 97 -15.10 -9.83 5.96
CA GLY A 97 -14.88 -8.71 5.04
C GLY A 97 -13.71 -7.82 5.47
N GLY A 98 -13.63 -7.51 6.77
CA GLY A 98 -12.49 -6.78 7.34
C GLY A 98 -11.18 -7.53 7.18
N LEU A 99 -11.17 -8.84 7.46
CA LEU A 99 -9.99 -9.71 7.28
C LEU A 99 -9.55 -9.78 5.82
N LEU A 100 -10.49 -9.83 4.89
CA LEU A 100 -10.18 -9.76 3.47
C LEU A 100 -9.52 -8.43 3.12
N LEU A 101 -10.06 -7.30 3.61
CA LEU A 101 -9.48 -5.98 3.35
C LEU A 101 -8.10 -5.78 4.00
N THR A 102 -7.84 -6.38 5.16
CA THR A 102 -6.51 -6.42 5.79
C THR A 102 -5.44 -6.93 4.81
N ILE A 103 -5.78 -7.91 3.97
CA ILE A 103 -4.85 -8.49 2.99
C ILE A 103 -4.90 -7.70 1.68
N LEU A 104 -6.11 -7.44 1.16
CA LEU A 104 -6.28 -6.88 -0.18
C LEU A 104 -5.93 -5.39 -0.26
N PHE A 105 -6.13 -4.62 0.81
CA PHE A 105 -5.82 -3.18 0.81
C PHE A 105 -4.33 -2.88 0.52
N PRO A 106 -3.34 -3.45 1.22
CA PRO A 106 -1.94 -3.19 0.91
C PRO A 106 -1.53 -3.73 -0.47
N ILE A 107 -2.00 -4.91 -0.84
CA ILE A 107 -1.70 -5.52 -2.15
C ILE A 107 -2.25 -4.65 -3.29
N ALA A 108 -3.53 -4.25 -3.19
CA ALA A 108 -4.16 -3.43 -4.21
C ALA A 108 -3.52 -2.04 -4.31
N THR A 109 -3.15 -1.44 -3.17
CA THR A 109 -2.46 -0.14 -3.14
C THR A 109 -1.10 -0.22 -3.85
N TYR A 110 -0.34 -1.29 -3.62
CA TYR A 110 0.93 -1.51 -4.31
C TYR A 110 0.74 -1.74 -5.81
N ILE A 111 -0.20 -2.63 -6.21
CA ILE A 111 -0.42 -2.95 -7.63
C ILE A 111 -0.93 -1.73 -8.40
N ASP A 112 -1.88 -0.98 -7.85
CA ASP A 112 -2.41 0.24 -8.49
C ASP A 112 -1.32 1.32 -8.56
N ALA A 113 -0.53 1.52 -7.49
CA ALA A 113 0.56 2.50 -7.51
C ALA A 113 1.62 2.15 -8.56
N ARG A 114 1.98 0.87 -8.71
CA ARG A 114 2.91 0.43 -9.76
C ARG A 114 2.35 0.68 -11.15
N ALA A 115 1.10 0.31 -11.40
CA ALA A 115 0.45 0.54 -12.68
C ALA A 115 0.47 2.03 -13.07
N ILE A 116 0.26 2.91 -12.09
CA ILE A 116 0.33 4.37 -12.28
C ILE A 116 1.77 4.83 -12.53
N ALA A 117 2.74 4.35 -11.75
CA ALA A 117 4.14 4.72 -11.89
C ALA A 117 4.76 4.30 -13.23
N GLU A 118 4.27 3.21 -13.82
CA GLU A 118 4.67 2.70 -15.13
C GLU A 118 3.94 3.39 -16.30
N SER A 119 3.06 4.35 -16.01
CA SER A 119 2.24 5.05 -17.01
C SER A 119 2.73 6.45 -17.33
N ASP A 120 2.13 7.06 -18.36
CA ASP A 120 2.40 8.45 -18.76
C ASP A 120 1.71 9.49 -17.84
N ALA A 121 1.23 9.10 -16.66
CA ALA A 121 0.57 10.00 -15.72
C ALA A 121 1.55 11.01 -15.09
N SER A 122 1.05 12.21 -14.77
CA SER A 122 1.82 13.27 -14.08
C SER A 122 2.26 12.89 -12.67
N TRP A 123 1.51 12.00 -12.01
CA TRP A 123 1.81 11.52 -10.68
C TRP A 123 2.45 10.14 -10.73
N THR A 124 3.67 10.03 -10.20
CA THR A 124 4.46 8.80 -10.15
C THR A 124 4.61 8.31 -8.70
N PRO A 125 3.62 7.59 -8.15
CA PRO A 125 3.68 7.09 -6.78
C PRO A 125 4.74 5.99 -6.64
N SER A 126 5.57 6.05 -5.59
CA SER A 126 6.44 4.92 -5.22
C SER A 126 5.58 3.72 -4.76
N PRO A 127 5.57 2.59 -5.48
CA PRO A 127 4.64 1.48 -5.18
C PRO A 127 4.90 0.86 -3.82
N LEU A 128 6.18 0.64 -3.49
CA LEU A 128 6.61 0.07 -2.22
C LEU A 128 6.25 0.97 -1.05
N LEU A 129 6.48 2.29 -1.17
CA LEU A 129 6.14 3.22 -0.09
C LEU A 129 4.64 3.19 0.20
N TRP A 130 3.80 3.25 -0.83
CA TRP A 130 2.34 3.23 -0.66
C TRP A 130 1.83 1.89 -0.15
N GLY A 131 2.34 0.77 -0.67
CA GLY A 131 2.03 -0.57 -0.18
C GLY A 131 2.43 -0.77 1.28
N LEU A 132 3.61 -0.31 1.68
CA LEU A 132 4.11 -0.39 3.06
C LEU A 132 3.35 0.52 4.01
N ILE A 133 2.96 1.74 3.60
CA ILE A 133 2.09 2.61 4.40
C ILE A 133 0.76 1.90 4.65
N ALA A 134 0.11 1.39 3.60
CA ALA A 134 -1.13 0.64 3.72
C ALA A 134 -0.98 -0.56 4.65
N LEU A 135 0.08 -1.36 4.48
CA LEU A 135 0.39 -2.50 5.33
C LEU A 135 0.61 -2.10 6.80
N ALA A 136 1.36 -1.02 7.03
CA ALA A 136 1.63 -0.51 8.37
C ALA A 136 0.35 -0.07 9.09
N THR A 137 -0.60 0.56 8.38
CA THR A 137 -1.89 0.92 8.98
C THR A 137 -2.68 -0.30 9.44
N VAL A 138 -2.64 -1.38 8.64
CA VAL A 138 -3.35 -2.63 8.92
C VAL A 138 -2.68 -3.40 10.06
N VAL A 139 -1.37 -3.61 10.00
CA VAL A 139 -0.60 -4.34 11.04
C VAL A 139 -0.63 -3.58 12.36
N GLY A 140 -0.53 -2.26 12.33
CA GLY A 140 -0.69 -1.40 13.50
C GLY A 140 -2.12 -1.37 14.06
N SER A 141 -3.08 -2.03 13.40
CA SER A 141 -4.51 -2.01 13.75
C SER A 141 -5.08 -0.58 13.85
N VAL A 142 -4.51 0.36 13.09
CA VAL A 142 -4.90 1.77 13.08
C VAL A 142 -5.93 1.98 11.97
N PHE A 143 -7.11 1.38 12.14
CA PHE A 143 -8.16 1.37 11.10
C PHE A 143 -8.57 2.78 10.63
N THR A 144 -8.59 3.76 11.53
CA THR A 144 -8.85 5.16 11.17
C THR A 144 -7.79 5.71 10.22
N LEU A 145 -6.53 5.31 10.39
CA LEU A 145 -5.46 5.72 9.50
C LEU A 145 -5.57 5.00 8.15
N SER A 146 -5.98 3.72 8.11
CA SER A 146 -6.27 3.03 6.85
C SER A 146 -7.34 3.77 6.05
N LEU A 147 -8.39 4.27 6.71
CA LEU A 147 -9.42 5.10 6.07
C LEU A 147 -8.82 6.38 5.48
N VAL A 148 -8.03 7.12 6.25
CA VAL A 148 -7.41 8.38 5.79
C VAL A 148 -6.46 8.13 4.61
N VAL A 149 -5.63 7.09 4.70
CA VAL A 149 -4.69 6.72 3.63
C VAL A 149 -5.47 6.33 2.36
N ALA A 150 -6.50 5.50 2.46
CA ALA A 150 -7.32 5.09 1.32
C ALA A 150 -7.99 6.30 0.66
N LEU A 151 -8.60 7.20 1.44
CA LEU A 151 -9.24 8.41 0.92
C LEU A 151 -8.24 9.35 0.25
N TYR A 152 -7.08 9.58 0.89
CA TYR A 152 -6.04 10.45 0.35
C TYR A 152 -5.45 9.89 -0.95
N TYR A 153 -5.19 8.58 -0.99
CA TYR A 153 -4.73 7.89 -2.19
C TYR A 153 -5.73 8.02 -3.35
N LEU A 154 -7.01 7.72 -3.08
CA LEU A 154 -8.08 7.81 -4.09
C LEU A 154 -8.28 9.25 -4.57
N TYR A 155 -8.15 10.23 -3.68
CA TYR A 155 -8.19 11.64 -4.04
C TYR A 155 -7.05 11.99 -5.01
N LYS A 156 -5.80 11.62 -4.70
CA LYS A 156 -4.66 11.87 -5.58
C LYS A 156 -4.83 11.16 -6.93
N ARG A 157 -5.23 9.89 -6.92
CA ARG A 157 -5.54 9.13 -8.13
C ARG A 157 -6.60 9.83 -8.99
N HIS A 158 -7.69 10.29 -8.36
CA HIS A 158 -8.78 10.95 -9.07
C HIS A 158 -8.35 12.29 -9.68
N VAL A 159 -7.54 13.09 -8.99
CA VAL A 159 -7.07 14.38 -9.50
C VAL A 159 -6.13 14.21 -10.70
N GLU A 160 -5.26 13.21 -10.67
CA GLU A 160 -4.17 13.08 -11.64
C GLU A 160 -4.55 12.20 -12.84
N ILE A 161 -5.48 11.26 -12.64
CA ILE A 161 -5.85 10.22 -13.62
C ILE A 161 -7.34 10.27 -13.96
N GLY A 162 -8.17 10.87 -13.09
CA GLY A 162 -9.62 10.85 -13.20
C GLY A 162 -10.27 9.64 -12.52
N THR A 163 -11.59 9.56 -12.63
CA THR A 163 -12.33 8.29 -12.52
C THR A 163 -12.36 7.64 -13.91
N PRO A 164 -12.21 6.31 -14.05
CA PRO A 164 -12.38 5.65 -15.34
C PRO A 164 -13.74 5.98 -15.97
#